data_AF-A0A5P1FV33-F1
#
_entry.id   AF-A0A5P1FV33-F1
#
_cell.length_a   1.000
_cell.length_b   1.000
_cell.length_c   1.000
_cell.angle_alpha   90.00
_cell.angle_beta   90.00
_cell.angle_gamma   90.00
#
_symmetry.space_group_name_H-M   'P 1'
#
loop_
_entity.id
_entity.type
_entity.pdbx_description
1 polymer ?
#
loop_
_entity_poly.entity_id
_entity_poly.type
_entity_poly.pdbx_seq_one_letter_code
_entity_poly.pdbx_strand_id
1 'polypeptide(L)'
;MAMAEPADFVHVFDVNSGYQQEQELDFFGEISGMSFSPDTEALFVGVDTGQAQVAENPGDFKDFLLESGMGFVELKLYYVKGELTDF
;
A
#
# COMPACT_ATOMS: atom_id res chain seq x y z
N MET A 1 -6.74 -3.05 8.05
CA MET A 1 -6.87 -3.99 6.90
C MET A 1 -6.39 -3.27 5.66
N ALA A 2 -5.79 -3.95 4.69
CA ALA A 2 -5.46 -3.35 3.39
C ALA A 2 -6.03 -4.17 2.23
N MET A 3 -6.37 -3.50 1.14
CA MET A 3 -6.88 -4.10 -0.10
C MET A 3 -6.31 -3.35 -1.31
N ALA A 4 -5.92 -4.07 -2.35
CA ALA A 4 -5.57 -3.49 -3.63
C ALA A 4 -6.73 -3.58 -4.62
N GLU A 5 -6.90 -2.54 -5.41
CA GLU A 5 -7.57 -2.64 -6.69
C GLU A 5 -6.62 -3.27 -7.73
N PRO A 6 -7.14 -3.91 -8.80
CA PRO A 6 -6.29 -4.45 -9.87
C PRO A 6 -5.45 -3.40 -10.62
N ALA A 7 -5.82 -2.11 -10.52
CA ALA A 7 -5.14 -1.01 -11.17
C ALA A 7 -4.13 -0.36 -10.22
N ASP A 8 -4.47 0.78 -9.62
CA ASP A 8 -3.54 1.75 -9.05
C ASP A 8 -3.77 2.09 -7.56
N PHE A 9 -4.89 1.69 -6.96
CA PHE A 9 -5.18 2.03 -5.57
C PHE A 9 -4.92 0.91 -4.57
N VAL A 10 -4.34 1.28 -3.42
CA VAL A 10 -4.36 0.47 -2.19
C VAL A 10 -5.14 1.21 -1.11
N HIS A 11 -6.18 0.56 -0.61
CA HIS A 11 -7.03 1.07 0.47
C HIS A 11 -6.56 0.52 1.80
N VAL A 12 -6.35 1.38 2.79
CA VAL A 12 -6.01 1.01 4.17
C VAL A 12 -7.14 1.45 5.09
N PHE A 13 -7.75 0.48 5.77
CA PHE A 13 -8.88 0.69 6.67
C PHE A 13 -8.48 0.51 8.14
N ASP A 14 -8.90 1.44 8.99
CA ASP A 14 -8.89 1.22 10.44
C ASP A 14 -10.05 0.32 10.85
N VAL A 15 -9.71 -0.88 11.30
CA VAL A 15 -10.68 -1.89 11.75
C VAL A 15 -11.27 -1.51 13.11
N ASN A 16 -10.52 -0.78 13.95
CA ASN A 16 -10.99 -0.38 15.29
C ASN A 16 -12.11 0.67 15.20
N SER A 17 -12.07 1.54 14.19
CA SER A 17 -13.19 2.44 13.87
C SER A 17 -14.42 1.72 13.31
N GLY A 18 -14.38 0.40 13.11
CA GLY A 18 -15.44 -0.32 12.40
C GLY A 18 -15.44 -0.03 10.90
N TYR A 19 -14.25 0.11 10.30
CA TYR A 19 -14.05 0.41 8.88
C TYR A 19 -14.63 1.76 8.43
N GLN A 20 -14.72 2.73 9.34
CA GLN A 20 -15.25 4.07 9.03
C GLN A 20 -14.16 5.05 8.61
N GLN A 21 -12.90 4.75 8.90
CA GLN A 21 -11.74 5.52 8.46
C GLN A 21 -10.95 4.72 7.44
N GLU A 22 -10.61 5.40 6.35
CA GLU A 22 -9.93 4.86 5.18
C GLU A 22 -8.88 5.86 4.72
N GLN A 23 -7.74 5.32 4.29
CA GLN A 23 -6.74 6.05 3.53
C GLN A 23 -6.48 5.33 2.22
N GLU A 24 -6.61 6.06 1.12
CA GLU A 24 -6.32 5.56 -0.22
C GLU A 24 -4.89 5.92 -0.58
N LEU A 25 -4.14 4.93 -1.07
CA LEU A 25 -2.78 5.09 -1.59
C LEU A 25 -2.84 4.96 -3.11
N ASP A 26 -2.59 6.07 -3.80
CA ASP A 26 -2.57 6.15 -5.25
C ASP A 26 -1.16 5.85 -5.79
N PHE A 27 -1.05 4.85 -6.67
CA PHE A 27 0.19 4.45 -7.33
C PHE A 27 0.11 4.64 -8.84
N PHE A 28 1.17 5.16 -9.43
CA PHE A 28 1.32 5.04 -10.88
C PHE A 28 1.70 3.60 -11.25
N GLY A 29 0.78 2.84 -11.87
CA GLY A 29 1.01 1.49 -12.39
C GLY A 29 0.00 0.44 -11.97
N GLU A 30 0.11 -0.77 -12.52
CA GLU A 30 -0.68 -1.92 -12.08
C GLU A 30 -0.09 -2.55 -10.81
N ILE A 31 -0.92 -2.76 -9.79
CA ILE A 31 -0.54 -3.43 -8.55
C ILE A 31 -0.41 -4.94 -8.82
N SER A 32 0.81 -5.45 -8.70
CA SER A 32 1.14 -6.87 -8.92
C SER A 32 0.99 -7.73 -7.66
N GLY A 33 0.90 -7.11 -6.48
CA GLY A 33 0.67 -7.80 -5.21
C GLY A 33 0.96 -6.94 -3.99
N MET A 34 0.57 -7.45 -2.81
CA MET A 34 0.82 -6.79 -1.53
C MET A 34 0.96 -7.77 -0.37
N SER A 35 1.67 -7.36 0.68
CA SER A 35 1.75 -8.09 1.95
C SER A 35 2.15 -7.16 3.08
N PHE A 36 1.63 -7.40 4.28
CA PHE A 36 2.25 -6.88 5.49
C PHE A 36 3.50 -7.70 5.84
N SER A 37 4.47 -7.10 6.52
CA SER A 37 5.52 -7.86 7.20
C SER A 37 4.93 -8.72 8.33
N PRO A 38 5.60 -9.81 8.73
CA PRO A 38 5.13 -10.65 9.83
C PRO A 38 4.96 -9.92 11.17
N ASP A 39 5.73 -8.86 11.39
CA ASP A 39 5.69 -7.99 12.57
C ASP A 39 4.73 -6.80 12.42
N THR A 40 4.06 -6.65 11.27
CA THR A 40 3.12 -5.59 10.93
C THR A 40 3.69 -4.17 10.85
N GLU A 41 5.01 -4.01 10.93
CA GLU A 41 5.67 -2.68 10.87
C GLU A 41 5.81 -2.13 9.44
N ALA A 42 5.55 -2.93 8.40
CA ALA A 42 5.62 -2.47 7.02
C ALA A 42 4.54 -3.07 6.12
N LEU A 43 4.09 -2.28 5.16
CA LEU A 43 3.24 -2.69 4.04
C LEU A 43 4.06 -2.69 2.76
N PHE A 44 4.15 -3.84 2.12
CA PHE A 44 4.86 -4.06 0.86
C PHE A 44 3.86 -4.01 -0.28
N VAL A 45 4.12 -3.17 -1.28
CA VAL A 45 3.31 -3.07 -2.50
C VAL A 45 4.21 -3.28 -3.73
N GLY A 46 3.86 -4.25 -4.56
CA GLY A 46 4.48 -4.52 -5.84
C GLY A 46 3.75 -3.78 -6.96
N VAL A 47 4.48 -3.07 -7.82
CA VAL A 47 3.92 -2.42 -9.02
C VAL A 47 4.68 -2.86 -10.28
N ASP A 48 3.94 -3.10 -11.36
CA ASP A 48 4.47 -3.71 -12.59
C ASP A 48 5.06 -2.67 -13.57
N THR A 49 4.66 -1.41 -13.48
CA THR A 49 5.28 -0.35 -14.29
C THR A 49 6.55 0.11 -13.59
N GLY A 50 7.69 0.12 -14.28
CA GLY A 50 9.03 0.45 -13.77
C GLY A 50 9.25 1.85 -13.15
N GLN A 51 8.17 2.58 -12.81
CA GLN A 51 8.14 3.75 -11.94
C GLN A 51 6.96 3.66 -10.94
N ALA A 52 7.29 3.54 -9.65
CA ALA A 52 6.43 3.46 -8.49
C ALA A 52 6.56 4.84 -7.88
N GLN A 53 5.58 5.68 -8.20
CA GLN A 53 5.42 6.94 -7.53
C GLN A 53 4.11 6.84 -6.78
N VAL A 54 4.18 7.15 -5.48
CA VAL A 54 2.99 7.34 -4.67
C VAL A 54 2.51 8.75 -4.99
N ALA A 55 1.33 8.89 -5.58
CA ALA A 55 0.70 10.19 -5.79
C ALA A 55 0.08 10.75 -4.50
N GLU A 56 -0.05 9.89 -3.48
CA GLU A 56 -0.45 10.23 -2.13
C GLU A 56 0.57 11.14 -1.43
N ASN A 57 0.06 12.08 -0.64
CA ASN A 57 0.88 12.97 0.16
C ASN A 57 1.41 12.21 1.39
N PRO A 58 2.74 12.04 1.56
CA PRO A 58 3.29 11.26 2.67
C PRO A 58 2.92 11.77 4.07
N GLY A 59 2.45 13.01 4.20
CA GLY A 59 1.89 13.55 5.45
C GLY A 59 0.53 12.95 5.78
N ASP A 60 -0.35 12.82 4.79
CA ASP A 60 -1.75 12.42 4.99
C ASP A 60 -1.81 10.95 5.45
N PHE A 61 -1.05 10.06 4.80
CA PHE A 61 -0.88 8.69 5.28
C PHE A 61 -0.33 8.60 6.71
N LYS A 62 0.63 9.45 7.09
CA LYS A 62 1.20 9.44 8.46
C LYS A 62 0.19 9.90 9.49
N ASP A 63 -0.58 10.94 9.19
CA ASP A 63 -1.61 11.45 10.08
C ASP A 63 -2.70 10.41 10.30
N PHE A 64 -3.14 9.73 9.22
CA PHE A 64 -4.05 8.59 9.32
C PHE A 64 -3.53 7.47 10.23
N LEU A 65 -2.25 7.09 10.10
CA LEU A 65 -1.64 6.06 10.94
C LEU A 65 -1.62 6.45 12.43
N LEU A 66 -1.39 7.74 12.73
CA LEU A 66 -1.40 8.26 14.09
C LEU A 66 -2.81 8.29 14.67
N GLU A 67 -3.80 8.75 13.91
CA GLU A 67 -5.19 8.87 14.36
C GLU A 67 -5.86 7.50 14.58
N SER A 68 -5.55 6.52 13.73
CA SER A 68 -6.04 5.13 13.86
C SER A 68 -5.40 4.35 15.00
N GLY A 69 -4.34 4.87 15.62
CA GLY A 69 -3.58 4.17 16.67
C GLY A 69 -2.83 2.92 16.17
N MET A 70 -2.67 2.75 14.85
CA MET A 70 -1.95 1.61 14.26
C MET A 70 -0.42 1.68 14.48
N GLY A 71 0.10 2.81 14.95
CA GLY A 71 1.54 3.02 15.12
C GLY A 71 2.23 3.32 13.78
N PHE A 72 3.57 3.26 13.75
CA PHE A 72 4.32 3.53 12.54
C PHE A 72 4.34 2.31 11.62
N VAL A 73 3.71 2.43 10.44
CA VAL A 73 3.80 1.45 9.35
C VAL A 73 4.61 2.07 8.21
N GLU A 74 5.70 1.44 7.83
CA GLU A 74 6.52 1.86 6.69
C GLU A 74 5.91 1.35 5.38
N LEU A 75 5.63 2.24 4.44
CA LEU A 75 5.22 1.87 3.09
C LEU A 75 6.47 1.56 2.24
N LYS A 76 6.58 0.32 1.74
CA LYS A 76 7.71 -0.14 0.90
C LYS A 76 7.25 -0.55 -0.49
N LEU A 77 7.89 0.01 -1.51
CA LEU A 77 7.54 -0.21 -2.92
C LEU A 77 8.56 -1.08 -3.62
N TYR A 78 8.07 -2.04 -4.39
CA TYR A 78 8.90 -2.96 -5.17
C TYR A 78 8.44 -2.99 -6.62
N TYR A 79 9.41 -3.10 -7.51
CA TYR A 79 9.18 -3.22 -8.94
C TYR A 79 9.25 -4.67 -9.35
N VAL A 80 8.20 -5.15 -10.00
CA VAL A 80 8.27 -6.40 -10.72
C VAL A 80 8.80 -6.08 -12.12
N LYS A 81 10.02 -6.51 -12.43
CA LYS A 81 10.48 -6.50 -13.83
C LYS A 81 9.74 -7.64 -14.55
N GLY A 82 8.87 -7.28 -15.48
CA GLY A 82 8.10 -8.22 -16.31
C GLY A 82 8.90 -9.11 -17.27
N GLU A 83 9.97 -9.76 -16.82
CA GLU A 83 10.54 -10.92 -17.52
C GLU A 83 9.94 -12.20 -16.93
N LEU A 84 8.67 -12.46 -17.26
CA LEU A 84 8.17 -13.83 -17.23
C LEU A 84 8.82 -14.59 -18.38
N THR A 85 9.91 -15.31 -18.10
CA THR A 85 10.33 -16.40 -18.98
C THR A 85 9.45 -17.59 -18.62
N ASP A 86 8.61 -18.02 -19.56
CA ASP A 86 7.87 -19.28 -19.44
C ASP A 86 8.85 -20.42 -19.06
N PHE A 87 8.53 -21.16 -17.99
CA PHE A 87 9.24 -22.41 -17.63
C PHE A 87 8.52 -23.62 -18.21
#